data_AF-A0A438J1N4-F1
#
_entry.id   AF-A0A438J1N4-F1
#
_cell.length_a   1.000
_cell.length_b   1.000
_cell.length_c   1.000
_cell.angle_alpha   90.00
_cell.angle_beta   90.00
_cell.angle_gamma   90.00
#
_symmetry.space_group_name_H-M   'P 1'
#
loop_
_entity.id
_entity.type
_entity.pdbx_description
1 polymer ?
#
loop_
_entity_poly.entity_id
_entity_poly.type
_entity_poly.pdbx_seq_one_letter_code
_entity_poly.pdbx_strand_id
1 'polypeptide(L)'
;MAGNSLPSLGRVKLCDLIACEGLPSDSYKLSVSTLSQSLAQYSAAIIQFPSSDGALLRSGLDSAHLYFHQRASYPAADMIHNNESREWCKTSGYYADPQQWQETYDFRPGLTPPESNSGLEFPPAGLPDIFSLLGKAARDILDAISFYLNLRSSPFTEILDNVPLRSREISSSVLSVCCYGRPSFQGPQHHNLTTQEDGQLVMFSDHEHQVDKSLITLVKSDKAGLHVRDFHGRWVLVDGDLGPQEAIVYPGLALYQATAGYVGPALHRTEISNMQGNMYGRCSLAFKLMPKSMTSLNCSEMRAAGHGVEAQFQLPVPVDDFMQRSHPTEQLFNRNNFPSFNFPTAQDGRLSVFK
;
A
#
# COMPACT_ATOMS: atom_id res chain seq x y z
N MET A 1 12.94 -1.10 -33.30
CA MET A 1 11.73 -1.26 -32.47
C MET A 1 12.13 -2.02 -31.23
N ALA A 2 12.36 -1.33 -30.10
CA ALA A 2 12.66 -1.99 -28.83
C ALA A 2 11.32 -2.25 -28.14
N GLY A 3 10.99 -3.52 -27.91
CA GLY A 3 9.84 -3.88 -27.10
C GLY A 3 10.07 -3.41 -25.68
N ASN A 4 9.24 -2.49 -25.20
CA ASN A 4 9.15 -2.19 -23.78
C ASN A 4 8.59 -3.42 -23.07
N SER A 5 9.45 -4.37 -22.71
CA SER A 5 9.10 -5.40 -21.74
C SER A 5 8.76 -4.68 -20.44
N LEU A 6 7.51 -4.80 -20.00
CA LEU A 6 7.12 -4.36 -18.65
C LEU A 6 8.13 -4.94 -17.64
N PRO A 7 8.54 -4.16 -16.63
CA PRO A 7 9.43 -4.67 -15.59
C PRO A 7 8.80 -5.91 -14.96
N SER A 8 9.59 -6.98 -14.88
CA SER A 8 9.11 -8.25 -14.34
C SER A 8 9.08 -8.17 -12.81
N LEU A 9 8.02 -7.57 -12.27
CA LEU A 9 7.69 -7.65 -10.85
C LEU A 9 7.62 -9.12 -10.42
N GLY A 10 8.10 -9.42 -9.21
CA GLY A 10 7.93 -10.72 -8.60
C GLY A 10 6.45 -11.02 -8.44
N ARG A 11 6.01 -12.14 -9.01
CA ARG A 11 4.63 -12.60 -8.97
C ARG A 11 4.55 -13.86 -8.13
N VAL A 12 3.81 -13.81 -7.03
CA VAL A 12 3.80 -14.86 -6.01
C VAL A 12 2.37 -15.24 -5.66
N LYS A 13 2.09 -16.53 -5.52
CA LYS A 13 0.78 -17.00 -5.05
C LYS A 13 0.67 -16.84 -3.55
N LEU A 14 -0.45 -16.31 -3.08
CA LEU A 14 -0.68 -16.12 -1.65
C LEU A 14 -0.60 -17.44 -0.87
N CYS A 15 -1.10 -18.54 -1.44
CA CYS A 15 -1.04 -19.86 -0.81
C CYS A 15 0.40 -20.35 -0.58
N ASP A 16 1.35 -19.94 -1.41
CA ASP A 16 2.75 -20.32 -1.30
C ASP A 16 3.50 -19.42 -0.29
N LEU A 17 2.88 -18.36 0.21
CA LEU A 17 3.39 -17.49 1.27
C LEU A 17 2.86 -17.87 2.67
N ILE A 18 2.05 -18.91 2.78
CA ILE A 18 1.54 -19.39 4.07
C ILE A 18 2.48 -20.49 4.57
N ALA A 19 3.12 -20.26 5.71
CA ALA A 19 3.94 -21.28 6.34
C ALA A 19 3.06 -22.46 6.80
N CYS A 20 3.38 -23.67 6.35
CA CYS A 20 2.78 -24.88 6.88
C CYS A 20 3.48 -25.26 8.20
N GLU A 21 2.76 -25.84 9.16
CA GLU A 21 3.31 -26.39 10.40
C GLU A 21 4.56 -27.25 10.13
N GLY A 22 5.67 -26.93 10.81
CA GLY A 22 6.95 -27.63 10.65
C GLY A 22 8.01 -26.83 9.89
N LEU A 23 8.89 -27.54 9.17
CA LEU A 23 9.99 -26.91 8.43
C LEU A 23 9.46 -26.19 7.19
N PRO A 24 9.96 -24.97 6.87
CA PRO A 24 9.53 -24.25 5.68
C PRO A 24 9.81 -25.04 4.41
N SER A 25 8.79 -25.22 3.56
CA SER A 25 8.92 -25.90 2.27
C SER A 25 9.80 -25.12 1.30
N ASP A 26 10.31 -25.79 0.28
CA ASP A 26 11.11 -25.12 -0.75
C ASP A 26 10.27 -24.14 -1.59
N SER A 27 8.98 -24.46 -1.81
CA SER A 27 8.04 -23.54 -2.47
C SER A 27 7.82 -22.26 -1.67
N TYR A 28 7.73 -22.38 -0.34
CA TYR A 28 7.62 -21.22 0.55
C TYR A 28 8.88 -20.37 0.50
N LYS A 29 10.07 -20.97 0.66
CA LYS A 29 11.35 -20.24 0.59
C LYS A 29 11.54 -19.50 -0.74
N LEU A 30 11.21 -20.16 -1.86
CA LEU A 30 11.28 -19.56 -3.18
C LEU A 30 10.33 -18.36 -3.32
N SER A 31 9.09 -18.53 -2.85
CA SER A 31 8.05 -17.50 -2.89
C SER A 31 8.42 -16.29 -2.02
N VAL A 32 8.92 -16.53 -0.81
CA VAL A 32 9.43 -15.48 0.08
C VAL A 32 10.61 -14.75 -0.53
N SER A 33 11.58 -15.48 -1.10
CA SER A 33 12.73 -14.86 -1.79
C SER A 33 12.28 -14.01 -2.97
N THR A 34 11.32 -14.48 -3.76
CA THR A 34 10.79 -13.76 -4.92
C THR A 34 10.07 -12.48 -4.50
N LEU A 35 9.23 -12.56 -3.46
CA LEU A 35 8.57 -11.40 -2.86
C LEU A 35 9.60 -10.38 -2.39
N SER A 36 10.53 -10.77 -1.52
CA SER A 36 11.51 -9.87 -0.92
C SER A 36 12.44 -9.23 -1.95
N GLN A 37 12.87 -9.99 -2.96
CA GLN A 37 13.67 -9.46 -4.05
C GLN A 37 12.89 -8.42 -4.87
N SER A 38 11.61 -8.68 -5.15
CA SER A 38 10.77 -7.72 -5.87
C SER A 38 10.56 -6.43 -5.06
N LEU A 39 10.31 -6.54 -3.76
CA LEU A 39 10.20 -5.38 -2.87
C LEU A 39 11.51 -4.59 -2.80
N ALA A 40 12.67 -5.26 -2.78
CA ALA A 40 13.97 -4.59 -2.76
C ALA A 40 14.30 -3.87 -4.08
N GLN A 41 13.93 -4.44 -5.22
CA GLN A 41 14.29 -3.91 -6.55
C GLN A 41 13.27 -2.90 -7.08
N TYR A 42 11.98 -3.15 -6.85
CA TYR A 42 10.89 -2.40 -7.46
C TYR A 42 9.96 -1.74 -6.44
N SER A 43 10.20 -1.95 -5.13
CA SER A 43 9.31 -1.48 -4.05
C SER A 43 7.86 -1.96 -4.17
N ALA A 44 7.61 -2.99 -4.98
CA ALA A 44 6.31 -3.57 -5.21
C ALA A 44 6.44 -5.04 -5.63
N ALA A 45 5.38 -5.81 -5.44
CA ALA A 45 5.24 -7.18 -5.93
C ALA A 45 3.78 -7.47 -6.32
N ILE A 46 3.56 -8.52 -7.10
CA ILE A 46 2.22 -8.99 -7.48
C ILE A 46 1.88 -10.21 -6.63
N ILE A 47 0.73 -10.14 -5.94
CA ILE A 47 0.18 -11.24 -5.15
C ILE A 47 -1.01 -11.82 -5.90
N GLN A 48 -0.93 -13.12 -6.19
CA GLN A 48 -2.00 -13.89 -6.81
C GLN A 48 -2.84 -14.60 -5.73
N PHE A 49 -4.10 -14.22 -5.64
CA PHE A 49 -5.10 -14.80 -4.75
C PHE A 49 -5.66 -16.10 -5.33
N PRO A 50 -6.22 -16.99 -4.48
CA PRO A 50 -7.02 -18.12 -4.91
C PRO A 50 -8.17 -17.71 -5.85
N SER A 51 -8.55 -18.62 -6.74
CA SER A 51 -9.60 -18.34 -7.72
C SER A 51 -10.98 -18.09 -7.14
N SER A 52 -11.25 -18.57 -5.93
CA SER A 52 -12.46 -18.27 -5.16
C SER A 52 -12.60 -16.78 -4.85
N ASP A 53 -11.48 -16.07 -4.70
CA ASP A 53 -11.45 -14.72 -4.12
C ASP A 53 -11.54 -13.64 -5.21
N GLY A 54 -11.23 -14.00 -6.46
CA GLY A 54 -11.25 -13.07 -7.59
C GLY A 54 -12.64 -12.49 -7.90
N ALA A 55 -13.71 -13.23 -7.61
CA ALA A 55 -15.08 -12.73 -7.77
C ALA A 55 -15.38 -11.59 -6.79
N LEU A 56 -14.94 -11.72 -5.53
CA LEU A 56 -15.13 -10.73 -4.49
C LEU A 56 -14.38 -9.42 -4.79
N LEU A 57 -13.10 -9.52 -5.19
CA LEU A 57 -12.29 -8.36 -5.59
C LEU A 57 -12.91 -7.61 -6.78
N ARG A 58 -13.44 -8.35 -7.77
CA ARG A 58 -14.13 -7.76 -8.92
C ARG A 58 -15.42 -7.08 -8.52
N SER A 59 -16.26 -7.74 -7.73
CA SER A 59 -17.52 -7.14 -7.27
C SER A 59 -17.30 -5.89 -6.43
N GLY A 60 -16.19 -5.80 -5.69
CA GLY A 60 -15.80 -4.59 -4.97
C GLY A 60 -15.51 -3.41 -5.91
N LEU A 61 -14.81 -3.65 -7.02
CA LEU A 61 -14.55 -2.61 -8.04
C LEU A 61 -15.84 -2.21 -8.77
N ASP A 62 -16.70 -3.18 -9.12
CA ASP A 62 -17.99 -2.89 -9.76
C ASP A 62 -18.87 -2.05 -8.83
N SER A 63 -18.89 -2.37 -7.53
CA SER A 63 -19.60 -1.56 -6.54
C SER A 63 -18.98 -0.18 -6.34
N ALA A 64 -17.66 -0.05 -6.44
CA ALA A 64 -16.99 1.26 -6.37
C ALA A 64 -17.44 2.16 -7.51
N HIS A 65 -17.50 1.64 -8.73
CA HIS A 65 -18.02 2.37 -9.90
C HIS A 65 -19.43 2.87 -9.67
N LEU A 66 -20.34 1.98 -9.25
CA LEU A 66 -21.73 2.34 -8.98
C LEU A 66 -21.83 3.43 -7.91
N TYR A 67 -21.04 3.30 -6.84
CA TYR A 67 -21.01 4.25 -5.74
C TYR A 67 -20.60 5.65 -6.19
N PHE A 68 -19.45 5.81 -6.86
CA PHE A 68 -18.97 7.12 -7.30
C PHE A 68 -19.77 7.70 -8.47
N HIS A 69 -20.35 6.84 -9.31
CA HIS A 69 -21.19 7.31 -10.42
C HIS A 69 -22.49 7.97 -9.94
N GLN A 70 -23.04 7.51 -8.82
CA GLN A 70 -24.26 8.08 -8.23
C GLN A 70 -24.00 9.38 -7.45
N ARG A 71 -22.74 9.72 -7.15
CA ARG A 71 -22.40 10.95 -6.41
C ARG A 71 -22.50 12.18 -7.30
N ALA A 72 -22.87 13.30 -6.67
CA ALA A 72 -22.89 14.62 -7.27
C ALA A 72 -21.54 14.96 -7.94
N SER A 73 -21.58 15.79 -8.97
CA SER A 73 -20.41 16.19 -9.76
C SER A 73 -19.33 16.88 -8.91
N TYR A 74 -19.74 17.68 -7.92
CA TYR A 74 -18.80 18.36 -7.03
C TYR A 74 -19.18 18.08 -5.56
N PRO A 75 -18.23 17.63 -4.73
CA PRO A 75 -18.48 17.38 -3.31
C PRO A 75 -18.76 18.70 -2.57
N ALA A 76 -19.57 18.62 -1.51
CA ALA A 76 -19.79 19.76 -0.63
C ALA A 76 -18.48 20.14 0.11
N ALA A 77 -18.37 21.39 0.56
CA ALA A 77 -17.12 21.94 1.09
C ALA A 77 -16.62 21.22 2.36
N ASP A 78 -17.52 20.61 3.12
CA ASP A 78 -17.26 19.75 4.28
C ASP A 78 -16.67 18.38 3.92
N MET A 79 -16.84 17.92 2.69
CA MET A 79 -16.30 16.66 2.17
C MET A 79 -14.95 16.82 1.44
N ILE A 80 -14.44 18.04 1.34
CA ILE A 80 -13.11 18.33 0.77
C ILE A 80 -12.09 18.20 1.89
N HIS A 81 -11.23 17.17 1.81
CA HIS A 81 -10.28 16.91 2.89
C HIS A 81 -8.99 17.70 2.69
N ASN A 82 -8.69 18.61 3.62
CA ASN A 82 -7.42 19.31 3.71
C ASN A 82 -6.52 18.66 4.78
N ASN A 83 -6.09 17.41 4.57
CA ASN A 83 -5.04 16.72 5.34
C ASN A 83 -5.00 17.05 6.86
N GLU A 84 -6.14 16.98 7.55
CA GLU A 84 -6.17 17.29 8.98
C GLU A 84 -5.82 16.03 9.79
N SER A 85 -4.54 15.92 10.15
CA SER A 85 -3.90 14.81 10.87
C SER A 85 -4.51 14.39 12.22
N ARG A 86 -5.59 15.04 12.68
CA ARG A 86 -6.10 14.90 14.05
C ARG A 86 -6.97 13.67 14.29
N GLU A 87 -7.47 13.01 13.25
CA GLU A 87 -8.41 11.88 13.39
C GLU A 87 -8.09 10.67 12.48
N TRP A 88 -6.81 10.32 12.30
CA TRP A 88 -6.36 9.26 11.38
C TRP A 88 -7.04 7.87 11.59
N CYS A 89 -7.65 7.63 12.75
CA CYS A 89 -8.28 6.37 13.14
C CYS A 89 -9.83 6.41 13.22
N LYS A 90 -10.53 7.52 12.91
CA LYS A 90 -11.99 7.66 13.12
C LYS A 90 -12.90 7.69 11.88
N THR A 91 -12.39 7.43 10.68
CA THR A 91 -12.95 8.06 9.47
C THR A 91 -13.55 7.09 8.46
N SER A 92 -14.44 6.18 8.87
CA SER A 92 -15.24 5.53 7.80
C SER A 92 -16.13 6.58 7.17
N GLY A 93 -16.02 6.80 5.87
CA GLY A 93 -16.75 7.88 5.21
C GLY A 93 -16.13 8.32 3.90
N TYR A 94 -16.88 9.15 3.18
CA TYR A 94 -16.47 9.74 1.92
C TYR A 94 -15.70 11.04 2.11
N TYR A 95 -14.67 11.24 1.30
CA TYR A 95 -14.04 12.53 1.08
C TYR A 95 -13.46 12.64 -0.33
N ALA A 96 -13.10 13.85 -0.74
CA ALA A 96 -12.46 14.10 -2.02
C ALA A 96 -11.23 14.99 -1.88
N ASP A 97 -10.27 14.76 -2.77
CA ASP A 97 -9.07 15.57 -2.97
C ASP A 97 -9.08 16.17 -4.39
N PRO A 98 -9.48 17.45 -4.52
CA PRO A 98 -9.48 18.17 -5.78
C PRO A 98 -8.11 18.36 -6.43
N GLN A 99 -7.01 18.32 -5.66
CA GLN A 99 -5.66 18.47 -6.22
C GLN A 99 -5.20 17.19 -6.90
N GLN A 100 -5.64 16.04 -6.39
CA GLN A 100 -5.31 14.72 -6.93
C GLN A 100 -6.37 14.15 -7.87
N TRP A 101 -7.45 14.88 -8.14
CA TRP A 101 -8.62 14.40 -8.88
C TRP A 101 -9.10 13.03 -8.37
N GLN A 102 -9.14 12.90 -7.05
CA GLN A 102 -9.40 11.66 -6.35
C GLN A 102 -10.62 11.79 -5.44
N GLU A 103 -11.56 10.86 -5.58
CA GLU A 103 -12.64 10.63 -4.63
C GLU A 103 -12.34 9.35 -3.84
N THR A 104 -12.57 9.35 -2.53
CA THR A 104 -12.25 8.22 -1.66
C THR A 104 -13.40 7.93 -0.70
N TYR A 105 -13.68 6.64 -0.48
CA TYR A 105 -14.45 6.16 0.66
C TYR A 105 -13.57 5.27 1.53
N ASP A 106 -13.31 5.68 2.77
CA ASP A 106 -12.59 4.87 3.72
C ASP A 106 -13.56 3.98 4.51
N PHE A 107 -13.17 2.72 4.70
CA PHE A 107 -13.92 1.76 5.51
C PHE A 107 -13.02 1.16 6.60
N ARG A 108 -13.50 1.24 7.84
CA ARG A 108 -12.88 0.65 9.03
C ARG A 108 -13.94 -0.15 9.81
N PRO A 109 -13.77 -1.48 9.96
CA PRO A 109 -14.69 -2.26 10.79
C PRO A 109 -14.54 -1.88 12.27
N GLY A 110 -15.63 -2.02 13.02
CA GLY A 110 -15.72 -1.67 14.44
C GLY A 110 -16.82 -0.66 14.72
N LEU A 111 -16.90 -0.18 15.97
CA LEU A 111 -17.90 0.83 16.34
C LEU A 111 -17.44 2.22 15.91
N THR A 112 -17.80 2.65 14.69
CA THR A 112 -17.70 4.07 14.34
C THR A 112 -18.72 4.86 15.16
N PRO A 113 -18.32 5.95 15.84
CA PRO A 113 -19.28 6.87 16.44
C PRO A 113 -20.24 7.32 15.34
N PRO A 114 -21.57 7.34 15.58
CA PRO A 114 -22.47 7.93 14.60
C PRO A 114 -22.11 9.41 14.50
N GLU A 115 -21.52 9.82 13.37
CA GLU A 115 -21.37 11.24 13.06
C GLU A 115 -22.77 11.85 13.08
N SER A 116 -22.98 12.79 14.00
CA SER A 116 -24.31 13.27 14.39
C SER A 116 -25.02 14.13 13.34
N ASN A 117 -24.66 14.05 12.06
CA ASN A 117 -25.31 14.84 11.01
C ASN A 117 -25.23 14.32 9.58
N SER A 118 -24.61 13.16 9.33
CA SER A 118 -24.55 12.61 7.98
C SER A 118 -25.82 11.78 7.73
N GLY A 119 -26.58 12.16 6.70
CA GLY A 119 -27.69 11.34 6.20
C GLY A 119 -27.24 9.90 5.94
N LEU A 120 -28.19 8.97 5.82
CA LEU A 120 -27.93 7.53 5.68
C LEU A 120 -27.06 7.25 4.42
N GLU A 121 -25.73 7.33 4.54
CA GLU A 121 -24.77 7.08 3.47
C GLU A 121 -24.54 5.58 3.37
N PHE A 122 -24.83 5.01 2.19
CA PHE A 122 -24.60 3.60 1.93
C PHE A 122 -23.18 3.42 1.37
N PRO A 123 -22.29 2.69 2.06
CA PRO A 123 -20.96 2.38 1.53
C PRO A 123 -21.07 1.54 0.25
N PRO A 124 -19.99 1.47 -0.55
CA PRO A 124 -19.80 0.38 -1.50
C PRO A 124 -20.07 -0.99 -0.85
N ALA A 125 -20.65 -1.92 -1.60
CA ALA A 125 -20.99 -3.25 -1.14
C ALA A 125 -19.75 -4.14 -0.96
N GLY A 126 -19.85 -5.13 -0.07
CA GLY A 126 -18.83 -6.17 0.12
C GLY A 126 -17.56 -5.74 0.86
N LEU A 127 -17.47 -4.49 1.35
CA LEU A 127 -16.28 -3.99 2.06
C LEU A 127 -15.87 -4.82 3.28
N PRO A 128 -16.78 -5.34 4.13
CA PRO A 128 -16.38 -6.20 5.26
C PRO A 128 -15.64 -7.47 4.82
N ASP A 129 -16.13 -8.14 3.77
CA ASP A 129 -15.54 -9.37 3.26
C ASP A 129 -14.20 -9.10 2.57
N ILE A 130 -14.12 -8.02 1.78
CA ILE A 130 -12.87 -7.57 1.13
C ILE A 130 -11.83 -7.19 2.19
N PHE A 131 -12.24 -6.48 3.24
CA PHE A 131 -11.37 -6.10 4.35
C PHE A 131 -10.80 -7.35 5.04
N SER A 132 -11.64 -8.35 5.32
CA SER A 132 -11.21 -9.61 5.93
C SER A 132 -10.21 -10.35 5.04
N LEU A 133 -10.51 -10.49 3.75
CA LEU A 133 -9.66 -11.14 2.76
C LEU A 133 -8.28 -10.47 2.66
N LEU A 134 -8.25 -9.16 2.40
CA LEU A 134 -7.02 -8.41 2.22
C LEU A 134 -6.24 -8.27 3.54
N GLY A 135 -6.93 -8.17 4.68
CA GLY A 135 -6.32 -8.14 5.99
C GLY A 135 -5.63 -9.44 6.38
N LYS A 136 -6.21 -10.59 6.01
CA LYS A 136 -5.55 -11.89 6.16
C LYS A 136 -4.32 -11.96 5.27
N ALA A 137 -4.46 -11.64 3.98
CA ALA A 137 -3.36 -11.67 3.03
C ALA A 137 -2.19 -10.75 3.46
N ALA A 138 -2.48 -9.55 3.96
CA ALA A 138 -1.47 -8.62 4.46
C ALA A 138 -0.65 -9.20 5.61
N ARG A 139 -1.29 -9.95 6.52
CA ARG A 139 -0.60 -10.62 7.64
C ARG A 139 0.27 -11.77 7.17
N ASP A 140 -0.25 -12.62 6.27
CA ASP A 140 0.52 -13.71 5.66
C ASP A 140 1.78 -13.18 4.94
N ILE A 141 1.65 -12.05 4.21
CA ILE A 141 2.78 -11.37 3.54
C ILE A 141 3.76 -10.78 4.56
N LEU A 142 3.27 -10.17 5.64
CA LEU A 142 4.11 -9.60 6.68
C LEU A 142 4.91 -10.69 7.43
N ASP A 143 4.30 -11.86 7.66
CA ASP A 143 4.99 -13.02 8.22
C ASP A 143 6.06 -13.56 7.25
N ALA A 144 5.78 -13.60 5.95
CA ALA A 144 6.78 -13.93 4.92
C ALA A 144 7.97 -12.96 4.93
N ILE A 145 7.73 -11.65 5.05
CA ILE A 145 8.80 -10.65 5.18
C ILE A 145 9.59 -10.87 6.48
N SER A 146 8.89 -11.16 7.58
CA SER A 146 9.52 -11.46 8.88
C SER A 146 10.45 -12.67 8.79
N PHE A 147 10.03 -13.72 8.08
CA PHE A 147 10.85 -14.90 7.82
C PHE A 147 12.09 -14.56 6.99
N TYR A 148 11.95 -13.76 5.93
CA TYR A 148 13.09 -13.33 5.11
C TYR A 148 14.12 -12.53 5.92
N LEU A 149 13.65 -11.70 6.85
CA LEU A 149 14.49 -10.93 7.77
C LEU A 149 15.01 -11.77 8.95
N ASN A 150 14.78 -13.08 8.98
CA ASN A 150 15.19 -13.98 10.05
C ASN A 150 14.71 -13.52 11.45
N LEU A 151 13.51 -12.93 11.51
CA LEU A 151 12.89 -12.51 12.76
C LEU A 151 12.26 -13.71 13.46
N ARG A 152 12.05 -13.58 14.77
CA ARG A 152 11.29 -14.58 15.54
C ARG A 152 9.85 -14.65 15.02
N SER A 153 9.17 -15.74 15.33
CA SER A 153 7.78 -15.95 14.90
C SER A 153 6.87 -14.78 15.33
N SER A 154 6.17 -14.19 14.36
CA SER A 154 5.12 -13.18 14.56
C SER A 154 5.58 -11.86 15.23
N PRO A 155 6.65 -11.20 14.74
CA PRO A 155 7.31 -10.08 15.42
C PRO A 155 6.43 -8.81 15.46
N PHE A 156 5.44 -8.71 14.59
CA PHE A 156 4.55 -7.55 14.48
C PHE A 156 3.18 -7.74 15.14
N THR A 157 2.89 -8.92 15.72
CA THR A 157 1.58 -9.19 16.33
C THR A 157 1.20 -8.18 17.40
N GLU A 158 2.18 -7.73 18.20
CA GLU A 158 1.94 -6.78 19.29
C GLU A 158 1.51 -5.40 18.80
N ILE A 159 1.91 -4.99 17.60
CA ILE A 159 1.58 -3.68 17.02
C ILE A 159 0.35 -3.73 16.11
N LEU A 160 -0.23 -4.91 15.87
CA LEU A 160 -1.41 -5.07 15.02
C LEU A 160 -2.70 -5.15 15.85
N ASP A 161 -3.82 -4.85 15.19
CA ASP A 161 -5.16 -5.11 15.73
C ASP A 161 -5.37 -6.61 16.02
N ASN A 162 -6.25 -6.92 16.96
CA ASN A 162 -6.69 -8.31 17.19
C ASN A 162 -7.60 -8.77 16.04
N VAL A 163 -7.56 -10.05 15.71
CA VAL A 163 -8.51 -10.68 14.77
C VAL A 163 -9.17 -11.85 15.49
N PRO A 164 -10.48 -11.78 15.81
CA PRO A 164 -11.38 -10.64 15.61
C PRO A 164 -11.06 -9.43 16.51
N LEU A 165 -11.53 -8.24 16.11
CA LEU A 165 -11.42 -7.02 16.92
C LEU A 165 -12.13 -7.20 18.27
N ARG A 166 -11.64 -6.55 19.33
CA ARG A 166 -12.32 -6.60 20.62
C ARG A 166 -13.58 -5.73 20.60
N SER A 167 -14.48 -5.99 21.54
CA SER A 167 -15.71 -5.20 21.68
C SER A 167 -15.38 -3.72 21.88
N ARG A 168 -16.04 -2.85 21.10
CA ARG A 168 -15.86 -1.39 21.08
C ARG A 168 -14.53 -0.86 20.53
N GLU A 169 -13.73 -1.71 19.88
CA GLU A 169 -12.57 -1.27 19.10
C GLU A 169 -12.98 -0.93 17.66
N ILE A 170 -12.26 0.02 17.07
CA ILE A 170 -12.26 0.32 15.63
C ILE A 170 -10.93 -0.18 15.08
N SER A 171 -10.93 -0.76 13.89
CA SER A 171 -9.67 -1.16 13.27
C SER A 171 -8.78 0.04 12.98
N SER A 172 -7.51 -0.10 13.36
CA SER A 172 -6.43 0.80 12.97
C SER A 172 -6.12 0.68 11.48
N SER A 173 -6.41 -0.46 10.85
CA SER A 173 -6.30 -0.67 9.39
C SER A 173 -7.52 -0.15 8.64
N VAL A 174 -7.33 0.23 7.37
CA VAL A 174 -8.38 0.84 6.53
C VAL A 174 -8.42 0.20 5.15
N LEU A 175 -9.63 0.02 4.63
CA LEU A 175 -9.87 -0.26 3.22
C LEU A 175 -10.37 1.02 2.55
N SER A 176 -9.53 1.62 1.72
CA SER A 176 -9.87 2.80 0.92
C SER A 176 -10.38 2.36 -0.44
N VAL A 177 -11.57 2.82 -0.82
CA VAL A 177 -12.12 2.70 -2.17
C VAL A 177 -11.88 4.02 -2.86
N CYS A 178 -11.09 4.05 -3.92
CA CYS A 178 -10.73 5.28 -4.62
C CYS A 178 -11.29 5.31 -6.04
N CYS A 179 -11.67 6.50 -6.51
CA CYS A 179 -11.94 6.79 -7.92
C CYS A 179 -11.09 7.98 -8.38
N TYR A 180 -10.44 7.83 -9.53
CA TYR A 180 -9.54 8.81 -10.11
C TYR A 180 -10.05 9.32 -11.45
N GLY A 181 -9.93 10.63 -11.67
CA GLY A 181 -10.15 11.25 -12.98
C GLY A 181 -11.58 11.14 -13.50
N ARG A 182 -12.58 11.08 -12.62
CA ARG A 182 -13.99 11.08 -13.01
C ARG A 182 -14.33 12.41 -13.73
N PRO A 183 -14.89 12.40 -14.95
CA PRO A 183 -15.14 13.64 -15.71
C PRO A 183 -16.09 14.62 -15.02
N SER A 184 -17.09 14.11 -14.29
CA SER A 184 -18.02 14.97 -13.53
C SER A 184 -17.34 15.72 -12.37
N PHE A 185 -16.16 15.28 -11.92
CA PHE A 185 -15.33 15.97 -10.95
C PHE A 185 -14.61 17.19 -11.54
N GLN A 186 -14.60 17.33 -12.87
CA GLN A 186 -14.18 18.56 -13.55
C GLN A 186 -15.28 19.60 -13.34
N GLY A 187 -15.11 20.44 -12.31
CA GLY A 187 -16.05 21.52 -12.01
C GLY A 187 -16.27 22.49 -13.19
N PRO A 188 -17.19 23.47 -13.03
CA PRO A 188 -17.54 24.46 -14.06
C PRO A 188 -16.39 25.36 -14.52
N GLN A 189 -15.20 25.30 -13.92
CA GLN A 189 -14.01 26.01 -14.39
C GLN A 189 -13.53 25.53 -15.78
N HIS A 190 -13.95 24.35 -16.24
CA HIS A 190 -13.65 23.87 -17.60
C HIS A 190 -14.63 24.34 -18.68
N HIS A 191 -15.76 24.98 -18.35
CA HIS A 191 -16.62 25.56 -19.39
C HIS A 191 -16.00 26.81 -20.06
N ASN A 192 -14.86 27.29 -19.56
CA ASN A 192 -14.06 28.33 -20.22
C ASN A 192 -12.94 27.78 -21.12
N LEU A 193 -12.82 26.45 -21.29
CA LEU A 193 -11.78 25.83 -22.13
C LEU A 193 -12.26 25.44 -23.54
N THR A 194 -13.56 25.59 -23.85
CA THR A 194 -14.05 25.50 -25.23
C THR A 194 -14.00 26.83 -25.98
N THR A 195 -13.63 27.92 -25.31
CA THR A 195 -13.21 29.17 -25.95
C THR A 195 -11.69 29.19 -25.97
N GLN A 196 -11.13 28.73 -27.08
CA GLN A 196 -9.77 29.12 -27.47
C GLN A 196 -9.69 30.64 -27.45
N GLU A 197 -8.92 31.20 -26.53
CA GLU A 197 -8.03 32.34 -26.72
C GLU A 197 -7.30 32.65 -25.41
N ASP A 198 -5.97 32.55 -25.46
CA ASP A 198 -4.97 33.03 -24.51
C ASP A 198 -4.98 32.57 -23.04
N GLY A 199 -4.01 31.69 -22.72
CA GLY A 199 -2.96 32.14 -21.80
C GLY A 199 -3.12 31.92 -20.30
N GLN A 200 -3.63 30.78 -19.83
CA GLN A 200 -3.16 30.20 -18.56
C GLN A 200 -3.60 28.73 -18.43
N LEU A 201 -2.76 27.81 -18.92
CA LEU A 201 -2.75 26.45 -18.39
C LEU A 201 -2.46 26.59 -16.90
N VAL A 202 -3.47 26.38 -16.04
CA VAL A 202 -3.23 26.19 -14.61
C VAL A 202 -2.43 24.89 -14.51
N MET A 203 -1.10 25.05 -14.52
CA MET A 203 -0.13 23.99 -14.29
C MET A 203 -0.28 23.60 -12.82
N PHE A 204 -1.23 22.71 -12.52
CA PHE A 204 -1.27 22.04 -11.24
C PHE A 204 0.00 21.19 -11.12
N SER A 205 0.66 21.33 -9.97
CA SER A 205 2.05 20.97 -9.75
C SER A 205 2.37 19.53 -10.16
N ASP A 206 3.62 19.33 -10.59
CA ASP A 206 4.28 18.03 -10.69
C ASP A 206 3.78 17.12 -9.56
N HIS A 207 3.04 16.05 -9.89
CA HIS A 207 2.31 15.25 -8.90
C HIS A 207 3.27 14.79 -7.80
N GLU A 208 3.14 15.40 -6.61
CA GLU A 208 3.97 15.07 -5.47
C GLU A 208 3.77 13.58 -5.16
N HIS A 209 4.85 12.82 -5.17
CA HIS A 209 4.81 11.39 -4.90
C HIS A 209 4.27 11.13 -3.49
N GLN A 210 3.52 10.06 -3.34
CA GLN A 210 2.94 9.65 -2.07
C GLN A 210 3.76 8.54 -1.43
N VAL A 211 3.73 8.49 -0.11
CA VAL A 211 4.22 7.38 0.68
C VAL A 211 3.18 7.05 1.75
N ASP A 212 2.83 5.77 1.87
CA ASP A 212 1.85 5.35 2.85
C ASP A 212 2.49 5.25 4.24
N LYS A 213 1.78 5.68 5.29
CA LYS A 213 2.20 5.47 6.69
C LYS A 213 1.90 4.05 7.21
N SER A 214 1.44 3.15 6.33
CA SER A 214 1.11 1.76 6.66
C SER A 214 2.35 0.91 6.92
N LEU A 215 2.14 -0.32 7.40
CA LEU A 215 3.14 -1.38 7.32
C LEU A 215 3.22 -1.88 5.87
N ILE A 216 2.08 -2.30 5.32
CA ILE A 216 1.95 -2.82 3.95
C ILE A 216 0.63 -2.32 3.39
N THR A 217 0.62 -2.02 2.08
CA THR A 217 -0.61 -1.72 1.34
C THR A 217 -0.81 -2.74 0.23
N LEU A 218 -2.03 -3.27 0.11
CA LEU A 218 -2.49 -4.08 -1.03
C LEU A 218 -3.45 -3.28 -1.89
N VAL A 219 -3.21 -3.23 -3.20
CA VAL A 219 -4.02 -2.47 -4.16
C VAL A 219 -4.52 -3.37 -5.29
N LYS A 220 -5.84 -3.42 -5.46
CA LYS A 220 -6.48 -3.93 -6.67
C LYS A 220 -7.08 -2.76 -7.44
N SER A 221 -6.74 -2.63 -8.72
CA SER A 221 -7.31 -1.63 -9.63
C SER A 221 -8.07 -2.27 -10.78
N ASP A 222 -8.99 -1.52 -11.38
CA ASP A 222 -9.71 -1.93 -12.59
C ASP A 222 -8.96 -1.56 -13.88
N LYS A 223 -8.10 -0.54 -13.82
CA LYS A 223 -7.31 0.01 -14.94
C LYS A 223 -5.89 0.32 -14.47
N ALA A 224 -4.97 0.27 -15.42
CA ALA A 224 -3.58 0.65 -15.19
C ALA A 224 -3.45 2.14 -14.87
N GLY A 225 -2.46 2.50 -14.05
CA GLY A 225 -2.12 3.89 -13.73
C GLY A 225 -1.30 4.04 -12.45
N LEU A 226 -1.16 2.98 -11.64
CA LEU A 226 -0.33 3.00 -10.45
C LEU A 226 1.14 2.87 -10.84
N HIS A 227 1.92 3.87 -10.48
CA HIS A 227 3.36 3.87 -10.64
C HIS A 227 4.05 3.81 -9.28
N VAL A 228 5.10 3.01 -9.19
CA VAL A 228 5.99 2.95 -8.02
C VAL A 228 7.40 3.29 -8.47
N ARG A 229 8.14 4.00 -7.62
CA ARG A 229 9.54 4.33 -7.87
C ARG A 229 10.41 3.11 -7.53
N ASP A 230 11.15 2.60 -8.52
CA ASP A 230 12.07 1.48 -8.33
C ASP A 230 13.34 1.89 -7.56
N PHE A 231 14.20 0.91 -7.24
CA PHE A 231 15.47 1.13 -6.55
C PHE A 231 16.42 2.09 -7.30
N HIS A 232 16.30 2.16 -8.64
CA HIS A 232 17.08 3.09 -9.47
C HIS A 232 16.45 4.48 -9.55
N GLY A 233 15.35 4.72 -8.81
CA GLY A 233 14.65 5.99 -8.79
C GLY A 233 13.72 6.22 -9.98
N ARG A 234 13.44 5.20 -10.79
CA ARG A 234 12.60 5.29 -12.00
C ARG A 234 11.15 4.97 -11.68
N TRP A 235 10.22 5.69 -12.31
CA TRP A 235 8.80 5.38 -12.23
C TRP A 235 8.47 4.15 -13.08
N VAL A 236 7.90 3.14 -12.43
CA VAL A 236 7.51 1.87 -13.02
C VAL A 236 6.00 1.70 -12.89
N LEU A 237 5.30 1.48 -14.00
CA LEU A 237 3.89 1.09 -14.00
C LEU A 237 3.77 -0.32 -13.42
N VAL A 238 3.09 -0.47 -12.29
CA VAL A 238 3.02 -1.75 -11.56
C VAL A 238 1.73 -2.51 -11.78
N ASP A 239 0.65 -1.85 -12.18
CA ASP A 239 -0.67 -2.45 -12.36
C ASP A 239 -1.09 -2.61 -13.83
N GLY A 240 -0.12 -2.61 -14.75
CA GLY A 240 -0.33 -2.69 -16.20
C GLY A 240 -0.82 -4.05 -16.71
N ASP A 241 -0.45 -5.14 -16.03
CA ASP A 241 -0.71 -6.52 -16.45
C ASP A 241 -1.41 -7.35 -15.35
N LEU A 242 -2.18 -6.71 -14.47
CA LEU A 242 -2.88 -7.41 -13.39
C LEU A 242 -3.99 -8.33 -13.90
N GLY A 243 -3.89 -9.59 -13.55
CA GLY A 243 -4.96 -10.57 -13.69
C GLY A 243 -6.15 -10.31 -12.75
N PRO A 244 -7.27 -11.02 -12.96
CA PRO A 244 -8.49 -10.84 -12.17
C PRO A 244 -8.35 -11.24 -10.70
N GLN A 245 -7.33 -12.03 -10.35
CA GLN A 245 -7.05 -12.55 -9.01
C GLN A 245 -5.77 -11.93 -8.43
N GLU A 246 -5.29 -10.83 -8.99
CA GLU A 246 -3.99 -10.29 -8.64
C GLU A 246 -4.12 -8.89 -8.08
N ALA A 247 -3.34 -8.61 -7.04
CA ALA A 247 -3.20 -7.28 -6.46
C ALA A 247 -1.72 -6.92 -6.34
N ILE A 248 -1.44 -5.62 -6.34
CA ILE A 248 -0.11 -5.10 -6.01
C ILE A 248 0.03 -5.08 -4.50
N VAL A 249 1.21 -5.42 -4.00
CA VAL A 249 1.60 -5.17 -2.62
C VAL A 249 2.83 -4.28 -2.59
N TYR A 250 2.86 -3.30 -1.70
CA TYR A 250 4.04 -2.46 -1.47
C TYR A 250 4.21 -2.05 0.01
N PRO A 251 5.45 -1.81 0.48
CA PRO A 251 5.72 -1.46 1.88
C PRO A 251 5.44 0.01 2.18
N GLY A 252 5.01 0.30 3.41
CA GLY A 252 4.85 1.67 3.91
C GLY A 252 5.92 2.07 4.94
N LEU A 253 5.83 3.32 5.40
CA LEU A 253 6.80 3.91 6.34
C LEU A 253 6.84 3.21 7.70
N ALA A 254 5.72 2.68 8.18
CA ALA A 254 5.72 2.00 9.48
C ALA A 254 6.56 0.72 9.43
N LEU A 255 6.55 0.01 8.29
CA LEU A 255 7.38 -1.19 8.12
C LEU A 255 8.85 -0.81 7.96
N TYR A 256 9.15 0.27 7.24
CA TYR A 256 10.51 0.84 7.19
C TYR A 256 11.02 1.16 8.60
N GLN A 257 10.21 1.82 9.43
CA GLN A 257 10.58 2.14 10.81
C GLN A 257 10.75 0.89 11.67
N ALA A 258 9.83 -0.07 11.58
CA ALA A 258 9.85 -1.28 12.41
C ALA A 258 10.96 -2.26 12.00
N THR A 259 11.44 -2.17 10.75
CA THR A 259 12.55 -2.98 10.22
C THR A 259 13.88 -2.25 10.23
N ALA A 260 14.03 -1.14 10.95
CA ALA A 260 15.27 -0.34 10.97
C ALA A 260 15.79 0.07 9.58
N GLY A 261 14.88 0.23 8.61
CA GLY A 261 15.18 0.57 7.23
C GLY A 261 15.59 -0.58 6.31
N TYR A 262 15.55 -1.83 6.77
CA TYR A 262 15.85 -3.00 5.93
C TYR A 262 14.79 -3.24 4.85
N VAL A 263 13.56 -2.77 5.05
CA VAL A 263 12.51 -2.76 4.03
C VAL A 263 12.22 -1.31 3.65
N GLY A 264 12.60 -0.93 2.43
CA GLY A 264 12.35 0.41 1.90
C GLY A 264 10.85 0.67 1.65
N PRO A 265 10.33 1.87 1.98
CA PRO A 265 8.95 2.23 1.69
C PRO A 265 8.79 2.53 0.20
N ALA A 266 7.61 2.27 -0.34
CA ALA A 266 7.31 2.58 -1.73
C ALA A 266 6.88 4.04 -1.90
N LEU A 267 7.56 4.76 -2.78
CA LEU A 267 7.01 5.98 -3.36
C LEU A 267 6.09 5.62 -4.50
N HIS A 268 4.85 6.11 -4.46
CA HIS A 268 3.86 5.81 -5.48
C HIS A 268 3.17 7.07 -5.99
N ARG A 269 2.60 6.99 -7.19
CA ARG A 269 1.70 7.99 -7.75
C ARG A 269 0.70 7.30 -8.65
N THR A 270 -0.50 7.88 -8.75
CA THR A 270 -1.48 7.44 -9.74
C THR A 270 -1.50 8.44 -10.88
N GLU A 271 -1.20 7.98 -12.09
CA GLU A 271 -1.24 8.83 -13.29
C GLU A 271 -2.65 8.87 -13.88
N ILE A 272 -3.15 10.09 -14.12
CA ILE A 272 -4.53 10.34 -14.59
C ILE A 272 -4.54 10.81 -16.05
N SER A 273 -3.40 11.26 -16.58
CA SER A 273 -3.21 11.80 -17.94
C SER A 273 -3.73 10.87 -19.04
N ASN A 274 -3.57 9.56 -18.87
CA ASN A 274 -4.01 8.54 -19.83
C ASN A 274 -5.50 8.17 -19.74
N MET A 275 -6.29 8.83 -18.88
CA MET A 275 -7.72 8.53 -18.70
C MET A 275 -8.66 9.35 -19.58
N GLN A 276 -8.11 10.17 -20.50
CA GLN A 276 -8.89 10.98 -21.43
C GLN A 276 -9.85 10.08 -22.25
N GLY A 277 -11.15 10.38 -22.18
CA GLY A 277 -12.21 9.64 -22.90
C GLY A 277 -12.96 8.59 -22.08
N ASN A 278 -12.61 8.37 -20.82
CA ASN A 278 -13.28 7.41 -19.95
C ASN A 278 -14.37 8.07 -19.10
N MET A 279 -15.64 7.70 -19.33
CA MET A 279 -16.80 8.27 -18.63
C MET A 279 -16.82 8.01 -17.11
N TYR A 280 -16.11 7.00 -16.63
CA TYR A 280 -16.25 6.48 -15.26
C TYR A 280 -14.97 6.58 -14.40
N GLY A 281 -13.87 7.12 -14.92
CA GLY A 281 -12.60 7.15 -14.19
C GLY A 281 -11.98 5.77 -13.94
N ARG A 282 -10.93 5.72 -13.13
CA ARG A 282 -10.28 4.47 -12.65
C ARG A 282 -10.67 4.25 -11.19
N CYS A 283 -11.09 3.03 -10.86
CA CYS A 283 -11.38 2.65 -9.49
C CYS A 283 -10.29 1.73 -8.92
N SER A 284 -10.04 1.85 -7.61
CA SER A 284 -9.16 0.92 -6.89
C SER A 284 -9.65 0.64 -5.48
N LEU A 285 -9.35 -0.57 -5.01
CA LEU A 285 -9.46 -1.00 -3.62
C LEU A 285 -8.06 -1.02 -3.03
N ALA A 286 -7.80 -0.26 -1.98
CA ALA A 286 -6.51 -0.16 -1.31
C ALA A 286 -6.65 -0.51 0.17
N PHE A 287 -6.19 -1.69 0.58
CA PHE A 287 -6.12 -2.09 1.98
C PHE A 287 -4.78 -1.68 2.58
N LYS A 288 -4.80 -0.87 3.62
CA LYS A 288 -3.62 -0.40 4.35
C LYS A 288 -3.57 -1.09 5.71
N LEU A 289 -2.60 -2.00 5.90
CA LEU A 289 -2.34 -2.62 7.19
C LEU A 289 -1.61 -1.61 8.08
N MET A 290 -2.28 -1.11 9.11
CA MET A 290 -1.74 -0.06 9.97
C MET A 290 -1.33 -0.62 11.33
N PRO A 291 -0.29 -0.05 11.97
CA PRO A 291 -0.04 -0.31 13.38
C PRO A 291 -1.14 0.32 14.24
N LYS A 292 -1.40 -0.25 15.43
CA LYS A 292 -2.44 0.25 16.35
C LYS A 292 -1.94 1.43 17.19
N SER A 293 -2.83 2.40 17.42
CA SER A 293 -2.54 3.70 18.05
C SER A 293 -1.77 3.61 19.38
N MET A 294 -2.21 2.73 20.28
CA MET A 294 -1.64 2.59 21.63
C MET A 294 -0.36 1.74 21.70
N THR A 295 0.42 1.69 20.62
CA THR A 295 1.70 0.98 20.58
C THR A 295 2.85 1.85 20.13
N SER A 296 4.06 1.28 20.14
CA SER A 296 5.27 1.95 19.70
C SER A 296 6.01 1.10 18.68
N LEU A 297 6.42 1.72 17.57
CA LEU A 297 7.31 1.14 16.58
C LEU A 297 8.73 1.11 17.16
N ASN A 298 9.32 -0.07 17.28
CA ASN A 298 10.68 -0.24 17.78
C ASN A 298 11.38 -1.42 17.08
N CYS A 299 12.70 -1.43 17.11
CA CYS A 299 13.54 -2.39 16.40
C CYS A 299 14.09 -3.50 17.30
N SER A 300 13.37 -3.88 18.36
CA SER A 300 13.81 -4.93 19.30
C SER A 300 14.02 -6.27 18.59
N GLU A 301 13.08 -6.68 17.74
CA GLU A 301 13.14 -7.94 16.99
C GLU A 301 14.27 -7.94 15.97
N MET A 302 14.52 -6.80 15.31
CA MET A 302 15.67 -6.64 14.41
C MET A 302 16.99 -6.89 15.15
N ARG A 303 17.16 -6.27 16.33
CA ARG A 303 18.36 -6.47 17.16
C ARG A 303 18.47 -7.91 17.67
N ALA A 304 17.36 -8.52 18.07
CA ALA A 304 17.32 -9.91 18.52
C ALA A 304 17.73 -10.89 17.41
N ALA A 305 17.39 -10.58 16.15
CA ALA A 305 17.82 -11.33 14.97
C ALA A 305 19.28 -11.03 14.53
N GLY A 306 19.98 -10.12 15.23
CA GLY A 306 21.38 -9.79 14.96
C GLY A 306 21.59 -8.68 13.93
N HIS A 307 20.53 -7.96 13.53
CA HIS A 307 20.63 -6.85 12.59
C HIS A 307 21.21 -5.59 13.24
N GLY A 308 21.95 -4.81 12.45
CA GLY A 308 22.47 -3.52 12.88
C GLY A 308 21.37 -2.47 12.90
N VAL A 309 21.17 -1.80 14.04
CA VAL A 309 20.15 -0.76 14.20
C VAL A 309 20.82 0.61 14.37
N GLU A 310 20.73 1.45 13.35
CA GLU A 310 21.27 2.81 13.36
C GLU A 310 20.60 3.68 14.44
N ALA A 311 21.32 4.71 14.91
CA ALA A 311 20.90 5.58 16.01
C ALA A 311 19.48 6.15 15.86
N GLN A 312 19.08 6.50 14.64
CA GLN A 312 17.75 7.05 14.33
C GLN A 312 16.59 6.07 14.61
N PHE A 313 16.84 4.76 14.66
CA PHE A 313 15.84 3.72 14.90
C PHE A 313 15.90 3.15 16.33
N GLN A 314 16.83 3.62 17.17
CA GLN A 314 17.05 3.04 18.50
C GLN A 314 15.97 3.44 19.50
N LEU A 315 15.35 4.61 19.32
CA LEU A 315 14.28 5.09 20.20
C LEU A 315 12.92 4.58 19.71
N PRO A 316 12.12 3.94 20.58
CA PRO A 316 10.74 3.60 20.27
C PRO A 316 9.94 4.86 19.87
N VAL A 317 9.16 4.76 18.79
CA VAL A 317 8.31 5.85 18.32
C VAL A 317 6.85 5.48 18.59
N PRO A 318 6.10 6.22 19.43
CA PRO A 318 4.68 6.00 19.60
C PRO A 318 3.95 6.09 18.25
N VAL A 319 3.01 5.17 18.00
CA VAL A 319 2.29 5.11 16.73
C VAL A 319 1.46 6.37 16.49
N ASP A 320 0.78 6.89 17.52
CA ASP A 320 0.02 8.14 17.38
C ASP A 320 0.90 9.33 16.96
N ASP A 321 2.06 9.48 17.58
CA ASP A 321 3.06 10.49 17.19
C ASP A 321 3.53 10.27 15.74
N PHE A 322 3.85 9.03 15.39
CA PHE A 322 4.29 8.66 14.06
C PHE A 322 3.23 9.01 13.00
N MET A 323 1.96 8.73 13.29
CA MET A 323 0.85 8.97 12.39
C MET A 323 0.54 10.46 12.21
N GLN A 324 0.77 11.30 13.23
CA GLN A 324 0.54 12.74 13.17
C GLN A 324 1.69 13.52 12.53
N ARG A 325 2.93 13.04 12.62
CA ARG A 325 4.11 13.70 12.04
C ARG A 325 4.08 13.70 10.51
N SER A 326 4.57 14.78 9.91
CA SER A 326 4.93 14.79 8.49
C SER A 326 6.23 14.02 8.30
N HIS A 327 6.30 13.23 7.23
CA HIS A 327 7.48 12.41 6.90
C HIS A 327 8.05 12.89 5.56
N PRO A 328 9.05 13.79 5.58
CA PRO A 328 9.64 14.30 4.35
C PRO A 328 10.34 13.16 3.60
N THR A 329 9.89 12.92 2.37
CA THR A 329 10.33 11.80 1.53
C THR A 329 11.75 11.98 0.98
N GLU A 330 12.26 13.22 0.90
CA GLU A 330 13.61 13.52 0.39
C GLU A 330 14.75 12.89 1.22
N GLN A 331 14.55 12.69 2.53
CA GLN A 331 15.57 12.12 3.42
C GLN A 331 15.71 10.60 3.29
N LEU A 332 14.69 9.92 2.75
CA LEU A 332 14.68 8.46 2.61
C LEU A 332 15.60 7.97 1.49
N PHE A 333 15.77 8.76 0.42
CA PHE A 333 16.45 8.34 -0.81
C PHE A 333 17.90 8.83 -0.95
N ASN A 334 18.38 9.67 -0.03
CA ASN A 334 19.80 10.06 0.00
C ASN A 334 20.70 8.98 0.63
N ARG A 335 20.15 7.88 1.17
CA ARG A 335 20.92 6.82 1.84
C ARG A 335 21.29 5.68 0.90
N ASN A 336 22.16 6.00 -0.06
CA ASN A 336 22.65 5.09 -1.12
C ASN A 336 23.68 4.04 -0.65
N ASN A 337 23.70 3.64 0.62
CA ASN A 337 24.69 2.68 1.13
C ASN A 337 24.05 1.71 2.14
N PHE A 338 23.49 0.61 1.65
CA PHE A 338 23.41 -0.64 2.43
C PHE A 338 24.30 -1.69 1.77
N PRO A 339 25.13 -2.43 2.53
CA PRO A 339 25.96 -3.48 1.98
C PRO A 339 25.09 -4.65 1.56
N SER A 340 25.08 -4.94 0.26
CA SER A 340 24.62 -6.21 -0.28
C SER A 340 25.44 -7.34 0.36
N PHE A 341 24.81 -8.13 1.22
CA PHE A 341 25.41 -9.34 1.78
C PHE A 341 25.49 -10.40 0.67
N ASN A 342 26.66 -10.51 0.04
CA ASN A 342 27.02 -11.70 -0.71
C ASN A 342 27.32 -12.82 0.29
N PHE A 343 26.57 -13.91 0.21
CA PHE A 343 26.96 -15.15 0.86
C PHE A 343 28.34 -15.57 0.32
N PRO A 344 29.33 -15.89 1.17
CA PRO A 344 30.53 -16.54 0.69
C PRO A 344 30.12 -17.91 0.13
N THR A 345 30.27 -18.10 -1.17
CA THR A 345 30.33 -19.43 -1.76
C THR A 345 31.42 -20.21 -1.05
N ALA A 346 31.07 -21.33 -0.44
CA ALA A 346 32.02 -22.27 0.12
C ALA A 346 33.06 -22.63 -0.95
N GLN A 347 34.28 -22.11 -0.82
CA GLN A 347 35.41 -22.59 -1.60
C GLN A 347 35.75 -23.97 -1.06
N ASP A 348 35.51 -24.98 -1.90
CA ASP A 348 35.99 -26.34 -1.71
C ASP A 348 37.49 -26.32 -1.36
N GLY A 349 37.80 -26.87 -0.20
CA GLY A 349 39.16 -27.00 0.31
C GLY A 349 40.00 -27.90 -0.57
N ARG A 350 40.94 -27.31 -1.32
CA ARG A 350 42.10 -28.04 -1.84
C ARG A 350 43.15 -28.15 -0.73
N LEU A 351 43.20 -29.31 -0.09
CA LEU A 351 44.33 -29.78 0.70
C LEU A 351 45.59 -29.85 -0.19
N SER A 352 46.57 -28.98 0.06
CA SER A 352 47.94 -29.17 -0.44
C SER A 352 48.68 -30.12 0.49
N VAL A 353 49.08 -31.26 -0.06
CA VAL A 353 49.93 -32.27 0.56
C VAL A 353 51.36 -31.73 0.64
N PHE A 354 51.93 -31.71 1.85
CA PHE A 354 53.35 -31.49 2.08
C PHE A 354 54.17 -32.68 1.55
N LYS A 355 55.20 -32.39 0.76
CA LYS A 355 56.41 -33.22 0.62
C LYS A 355 57.63 -32.31 0.56
#